data_AF-A0AAU8PRF8-F1
#
_entry.id   AF-A0AAU8PRF8-F1
#
_cell.length_a   1.000
_cell.length_b   1.000
_cell.length_c   1.000
_cell.angle_alpha   90.00
_cell.angle_beta   90.00
_cell.angle_gamma   90.00
#
_symmetry.space_group_name_H-M   'P 1'
#
loop_
_entity.id
_entity.type
_entity.pdbx_description
1 polymer ?
#
loop_
_entity_poly.entity_id
_entity_poly.type
_entity_poly.pdbx_seq_one_letter_code
_entity_poly.pdbx_strand_id
1 'polypeptide(L)'
;MAKKTIFILAAILIFSVLGYNIWRVCASVPPKKAAENYVRALATGNVDTPLKYSSGDAAFAVSRLKGSKVTAKVEDVSCSVGALGRGWAKVLATVELTLQDGSADVGWYSMDMTKTGQGWKVASFREAKPDMSGVSLFVSGAEADAAKRVFQGYLDALAAGNWQGATKYLAGPARRSQEMGAAVIGKGVVIGRVVDLKVVPVWKRGKSMLVRFGYHVESRDVSVLAGFFRTKQGWRIVKINQI
;
A
#
# COMPACT_ATOMS: atom_id res chain seq x y z
N MET A 1 55.92 8.31 1.70
CA MET A 1 55.03 9.24 1.00
C MET A 1 53.68 8.58 0.64
N ALA A 2 53.69 7.40 0.00
CA ALA A 2 52.48 6.67 -0.43
C ALA A 2 51.41 6.44 0.66
N LYS A 3 51.80 6.06 1.90
CA LYS A 3 50.83 5.83 3.00
C LYS A 3 49.99 7.07 3.32
N LYS A 4 50.58 8.28 3.37
CA LYS A 4 49.86 9.53 3.65
C LYS A 4 48.86 9.86 2.54
N THR A 5 49.26 9.67 1.28
CA THR A 5 48.37 9.88 0.12
C THR A 5 47.17 8.93 0.14
N ILE A 6 47.38 7.66 0.50
CA ILE A 6 46.29 6.67 0.62
C ILE A 6 45.29 7.06 1.72
N PHE A 7 45.78 7.49 2.90
CA PHE A 7 44.89 7.95 3.98
C PHE A 7 44.05 9.17 3.58
N ILE A 8 44.64 10.14 2.88
CA ILE A 8 43.92 11.33 2.40
C ILE A 8 42.83 10.94 1.39
N LEU A 9 43.15 10.09 0.41
CA LEU A 9 42.18 9.62 -0.57
C LEU A 9 41.02 8.84 0.07
N ALA A 10 41.32 7.97 1.05
CA ALA A 10 40.30 7.24 1.79
C ALA A 10 39.38 8.19 2.57
N ALA A 11 39.93 9.21 3.23
CA ALA A 11 39.14 10.21 3.95
C ALA A 11 38.22 11.00 3.00
N ILE A 12 38.74 11.47 1.86
CA ILE A 12 37.94 12.18 0.85
C ILE A 12 36.80 11.31 0.35
N LEU A 13 37.05 10.03 0.09
CA LEU A 13 36.01 9.10 -0.36
C LEU A 13 34.93 8.93 0.70
N ILE A 14 35.31 8.73 1.97
CA ILE A 14 34.37 8.60 3.09
C ILE A 14 33.51 9.86 3.22
N PHE A 15 34.12 11.05 3.24
CA PHE A 15 33.38 12.32 3.33
C PHE A 15 32.47 12.54 2.13
N SER A 16 32.90 12.15 0.92
CA SER A 16 32.09 12.26 -0.29
C SER A 16 30.86 11.35 -0.24
N VAL A 17 31.03 10.10 0.20
CA VAL A 17 29.93 9.14 0.38
C VAL A 17 28.97 9.60 1.47
N LEU A 18 29.48 10.07 2.62
CA LEU A 18 28.65 10.60 3.70
C LEU A 18 27.90 11.86 3.28
N GLY A 19 28.60 12.82 2.65
CA GLY A 19 28.00 14.05 2.14
C GLY A 19 26.90 13.79 1.12
N TYR A 20 27.12 12.84 0.19
CA TYR A 20 26.10 12.43 -0.77
C TYR A 20 24.88 11.79 -0.10
N ASN A 21 25.08 10.91 0.88
CA ASN A 21 23.97 10.29 1.62
C ASN A 21 23.16 11.31 2.43
N ILE A 22 23.83 12.22 3.13
CA ILE A 22 23.18 13.31 3.88
C ILE A 22 22.38 14.19 2.92
N TRP A 23 22.99 14.64 1.82
CA TRP A 23 22.31 15.44 0.79
C TRP A 23 21.07 14.73 0.24
N ARG A 24 21.19 13.44 -0.10
CA ARG A 24 20.08 12.63 -0.61
C ARG A 24 18.93 12.54 0.39
N VAL A 25 19.23 12.31 1.67
CA VAL A 25 18.22 12.26 2.74
C VAL A 25 17.53 13.63 2.86
N CYS A 26 18.29 14.71 3.00
CA CYS A 26 17.74 16.06 3.12
C CYS A 26 16.89 16.47 1.89
N ALA A 27 17.35 16.17 0.68
CA ALA A 27 16.65 16.51 -0.55
C ALA A 27 15.35 15.69 -0.75
N SER A 28 15.23 14.52 -0.12
CA SER A 28 14.04 13.67 -0.18
C SER A 28 12.91 14.10 0.75
N VAL A 29 13.21 14.86 1.82
CA VAL A 29 12.23 15.25 2.85
C VAL A 29 11.12 16.16 2.30
N PRO A 30 11.42 17.24 1.56
CA PRO A 30 10.37 18.15 1.07
C PRO A 30 9.30 17.49 0.17
N PRO A 31 9.64 16.71 -0.88
CA PRO A 31 8.62 16.04 -1.69
C PRO A 31 7.84 15.00 -0.88
N LYS A 32 8.49 14.29 0.05
CA LYS A 32 7.82 13.35 0.96
C LYS A 32 6.73 14.04 1.79
N LYS A 33 7.06 15.18 2.41
CA LYS A 33 6.14 15.97 3.24
C LYS A 33 4.98 16.55 2.42
N ALA A 34 5.26 17.04 1.20
CA ALA A 34 4.21 17.54 0.31
C ALA A 34 3.22 16.44 -0.11
N ALA A 35 3.73 15.24 -0.44
CA ALA A 35 2.90 14.08 -0.75
C ALA A 35 2.03 13.64 0.44
N GLU A 36 2.60 13.59 1.65
CA GLU A 36 1.84 13.28 2.87
C GLU A 36 0.72 14.29 3.12
N ASN A 37 1.03 15.58 3.03
CA ASN A 37 0.04 16.65 3.21
C ASN A 37 -1.09 16.56 2.17
N TYR A 38 -0.76 16.28 0.91
CA TYR A 38 -1.75 16.09 -0.15
C TYR A 38 -2.71 14.93 0.16
N VAL A 39 -2.19 13.76 0.53
CA VAL A 39 -3.00 12.59 0.89
C VAL A 39 -3.90 12.88 2.10
N ARG A 40 -3.35 13.51 3.14
CA ARG A 40 -4.14 13.88 4.32
C ARG A 40 -5.25 14.87 3.95
N ALA A 41 -4.95 15.85 3.10
CA ALA A 41 -5.90 16.83 2.63
C ALA A 41 -7.04 16.18 1.80
N LEU A 42 -6.71 15.24 0.91
CA LEU A 42 -7.71 14.48 0.15
C LEU A 42 -8.73 13.77 1.05
N ALA A 43 -8.25 13.16 2.15
CA ALA A 43 -9.10 12.39 3.04
C ALA A 43 -10.10 13.24 3.84
N THR A 44 -9.89 14.57 3.94
CA THR A 44 -10.80 15.49 4.63
C THR A 44 -12.13 15.71 3.91
N GLY A 45 -12.18 15.43 2.60
CA GLY A 45 -13.32 15.78 1.73
C GLY A 45 -13.46 17.27 1.40
N ASN A 46 -12.59 18.14 1.93
CA ASN A 46 -12.53 19.56 1.53
C ASN A 46 -11.61 19.70 0.31
N VAL A 47 -12.18 20.03 -0.85
CA VAL A 47 -11.48 20.16 -2.14
C VAL A 47 -10.42 21.28 -2.16
N ASP A 48 -10.62 22.36 -1.40
CA ASP A 48 -9.72 23.52 -1.44
C ASP A 48 -8.35 23.23 -0.81
N THR A 49 -8.32 22.33 0.17
CA THR A 49 -7.08 21.97 0.88
C THR A 49 -6.10 21.18 -0.01
N PRO A 50 -6.47 20.06 -0.67
CA PRO A 50 -5.59 19.33 -1.57
C PRO A 50 -5.22 20.12 -2.83
N LEU A 51 -6.03 21.09 -3.27
CA LEU A 51 -5.66 22.01 -4.37
C LEU A 51 -4.40 22.83 -4.04
N LYS A 52 -4.17 23.19 -2.77
CA LYS A 52 -2.95 23.90 -2.35
C LYS A 52 -1.69 23.06 -2.58
N TYR A 53 -1.81 21.73 -2.48
CA TYR A 53 -0.72 20.77 -2.59
C TYR A 53 -0.61 20.11 -3.96
N SER A 54 -1.47 20.47 -4.92
CA SER A 54 -1.52 19.84 -6.24
C SER A 54 -1.38 20.82 -7.39
N SER A 55 -1.05 20.25 -8.55
CA SER A 55 -0.91 20.91 -9.85
C SER A 55 -1.26 19.89 -10.96
N GLY A 56 -1.38 20.33 -12.20
CA GLY A 56 -1.58 19.43 -13.35
C GLY A 56 -2.77 18.47 -13.18
N ASP A 57 -2.56 17.22 -13.55
CA ASP A 57 -3.57 16.15 -13.50
C ASP A 57 -4.11 15.92 -12.09
N ALA A 58 -3.27 16.03 -11.07
CA ALA A 58 -3.69 15.86 -9.68
C ALA A 58 -4.65 16.98 -9.24
N ALA A 59 -4.39 18.23 -9.61
CA ALA A 59 -5.31 19.34 -9.31
C ALA A 59 -6.62 19.22 -10.10
N PHE A 60 -6.55 18.78 -11.35
CA PHE A 60 -7.74 18.50 -12.16
C PHE A 60 -8.58 17.35 -11.58
N ALA A 61 -7.95 16.28 -11.10
CA ALA A 61 -8.66 15.18 -10.45
C ALA A 61 -9.34 15.64 -9.15
N VAL A 62 -8.66 16.46 -8.34
CA VAL A 62 -9.22 17.04 -7.11
C VAL A 62 -10.44 17.91 -7.38
N SER A 63 -10.41 18.77 -8.41
CA SER A 63 -11.54 19.66 -8.71
C SER A 63 -12.81 18.89 -9.08
N ARG A 64 -12.67 17.69 -9.66
CA ARG A 64 -13.79 16.78 -9.96
C ARG A 64 -14.39 16.11 -8.72
N LEU A 65 -13.75 16.20 -7.56
CA LEU A 65 -14.30 15.74 -6.28
C LEU A 65 -15.25 16.77 -5.66
N LYS A 66 -15.44 17.95 -6.27
CA LYS A 66 -16.35 18.98 -5.75
C LYS A 66 -17.78 18.42 -5.64
N GLY A 67 -18.34 18.49 -4.44
CA GLY A 67 -19.65 17.92 -4.10
C GLY A 67 -19.61 16.45 -3.66
N SER A 68 -18.46 15.78 -3.76
CA SER A 68 -18.27 14.46 -3.15
C SER A 68 -18.31 14.56 -1.62
N LYS A 69 -19.03 13.64 -0.99
CA LYS A 69 -19.08 13.49 0.48
C LYS A 69 -18.15 12.39 0.98
N VAL A 70 -17.23 11.91 0.14
CA VAL A 70 -16.29 10.85 0.52
C VAL A 70 -15.25 11.42 1.47
N THR A 71 -15.27 10.95 2.71
CA THR A 71 -14.27 11.28 3.74
C THR A 71 -13.71 10.00 4.34
N ALA A 72 -12.49 10.08 4.85
CA ALA A 72 -11.87 8.99 5.59
C ALA A 72 -10.98 9.57 6.69
N LYS A 73 -10.87 8.87 7.81
CA LYS A 73 -9.87 9.21 8.82
C LYS A 73 -8.54 8.58 8.43
N VAL A 74 -7.52 9.41 8.24
CA VAL A 74 -6.15 8.93 8.01
C VAL A 74 -5.52 8.53 9.34
N GLU A 75 -5.23 7.24 9.50
CA GLU A 75 -4.57 6.71 10.69
C GLU A 75 -3.04 6.80 10.55
N ASP A 76 -2.50 6.45 9.38
CA ASP A 76 -1.07 6.52 9.10
C ASP A 76 -0.78 6.84 7.62
N VAL A 77 0.33 7.53 7.38
CA VAL A 77 0.85 7.79 6.02
C VAL A 77 2.35 7.56 6.02
N SER A 78 2.78 6.54 5.29
CA SER A 78 4.19 6.25 5.08
C SER A 78 4.57 6.57 3.65
N CYS A 79 5.43 7.57 3.47
CA CYS A 79 5.93 7.97 2.17
C CYS A 79 7.42 7.62 2.00
N SER A 80 7.81 7.18 0.81
CA SER A 80 9.20 6.94 0.41
C SER A 80 9.47 7.57 -0.97
N VAL A 81 10.68 8.09 -1.17
CA VAL A 81 11.09 8.67 -2.46
C VAL A 81 11.73 7.56 -3.30
N GLY A 82 11.05 7.16 -4.37
CA GLY A 82 11.53 6.14 -5.31
C GLY A 82 12.50 6.70 -6.35
N ALA A 83 12.36 7.97 -6.73
CA ALA A 83 13.28 8.67 -7.62
C ALA A 83 13.31 10.17 -7.29
N LEU A 84 14.47 10.81 -7.47
CA LEU A 84 14.67 12.23 -7.20
C LEU A 84 15.55 12.84 -8.29
N GLY A 85 15.11 13.96 -8.87
CA GLY A 85 15.83 14.73 -9.86
C GLY A 85 15.74 16.23 -9.59
N ARG A 86 16.22 17.04 -10.53
CA ARG A 86 16.18 18.51 -10.43
C ARG A 86 14.74 19.01 -10.54
N GLY A 87 14.10 19.22 -9.39
CA GLY A 87 12.74 19.75 -9.31
C GLY A 87 11.64 18.73 -9.62
N TRP A 88 11.97 17.45 -9.67
CA TRP A 88 11.00 16.35 -9.82
C TRP A 88 11.33 15.23 -8.85
N ALA A 89 10.31 14.54 -8.34
CA ALA A 89 10.48 13.34 -7.54
C ALA A 89 9.33 12.37 -7.74
N LYS A 90 9.59 11.07 -7.68
CA LYS A 90 8.55 10.04 -7.57
C LYS A 90 8.43 9.62 -6.12
N VAL A 91 7.25 9.80 -5.54
CA VAL A 91 6.95 9.41 -4.15
C VAL A 91 5.97 8.23 -4.16
N LEU A 92 6.29 7.19 -3.41
CA LEU A 92 5.38 6.09 -3.11
C LEU A 92 4.79 6.32 -1.73
N ALA A 93 3.49 6.15 -1.59
CA ALA A 93 2.78 6.30 -0.32
C ALA A 93 1.98 5.05 0.00
N THR A 94 2.03 4.63 1.26
CA THR A 94 1.08 3.69 1.88
C THR A 94 0.23 4.47 2.87
N VAL A 95 -1.09 4.35 2.76
CA VAL A 95 -2.05 5.18 3.49
C VAL A 95 -3.02 4.26 4.20
N GLU A 96 -3.00 4.27 5.54
CA GLU A 96 -3.95 3.54 6.36
C GLU A 96 -5.15 4.44 6.69
N LEU A 97 -6.34 3.94 6.41
CA LEU A 97 -7.59 4.68 6.51
C LEU A 97 -8.58 3.96 7.41
N THR A 98 -9.45 4.75 8.04
CA THR A 98 -10.75 4.29 8.53
C THR A 98 -11.82 4.96 7.71
N LEU A 99 -12.66 4.15 7.06
CA LEU A 99 -13.76 4.62 6.24
C LEU A 99 -14.93 5.09 7.12
N GLN A 100 -15.93 5.72 6.51
CA GLN A 100 -17.11 6.24 7.22
C GLN A 100 -17.90 5.17 7.96
N ASP A 101 -17.89 3.93 7.46
CA ASP A 101 -18.51 2.75 8.09
C ASP A 101 -17.68 2.18 9.27
N GLY A 102 -16.56 2.82 9.61
CA GLY A 102 -15.64 2.37 10.68
C GLY A 102 -14.70 1.24 10.27
N SER A 103 -14.80 0.71 9.04
CA SER A 103 -13.91 -0.33 8.54
C SER A 103 -12.50 0.20 8.25
N ALA A 104 -11.50 -0.64 8.47
CA ALA A 104 -10.12 -0.32 8.12
C ALA A 104 -9.86 -0.56 6.63
N ASP A 105 -9.10 0.31 6.01
CA ASP A 105 -8.66 0.20 4.63
C ASP A 105 -7.20 0.64 4.45
N VAL A 106 -6.58 0.30 3.32
CA VAL A 106 -5.21 0.71 2.99
C VAL A 106 -5.05 1.00 1.50
N GLY A 107 -4.49 2.17 1.18
CA GLY A 107 -4.17 2.58 -0.19
C GLY A 107 -2.68 2.60 -0.45
N TRP A 108 -2.27 2.18 -1.65
CA TRP A 108 -0.92 2.40 -2.16
C TRP A 108 -0.98 3.34 -3.34
N TYR A 109 -0.13 4.36 -3.33
CA TYR A 109 -0.15 5.40 -4.35
C TYR A 109 1.26 5.71 -4.84
N SER A 110 1.37 6.03 -6.13
CA SER A 110 2.53 6.63 -6.75
C SER A 110 2.19 8.06 -7.16
N MET A 111 3.03 9.00 -6.75
CA MET A 111 2.88 10.42 -7.02
C MET A 111 4.10 10.94 -7.75
N ASP A 112 3.88 11.61 -8.88
CA ASP A 112 4.91 12.45 -9.48
C ASP A 112 4.81 13.84 -8.85
N MET A 113 5.90 14.27 -8.24
CA MET A 113 6.05 15.56 -7.56
C MET A 113 6.84 16.51 -8.44
N THR A 114 6.45 17.77 -8.46
CA THR A 114 7.19 18.84 -9.15
C THR A 114 7.46 20.00 -8.20
N LYS A 115 8.64 20.61 -8.32
CA LYS A 115 9.01 21.81 -7.56
C LYS A 115 8.54 23.03 -8.32
N THR A 116 7.67 23.82 -7.69
CA THR A 116 7.12 25.08 -8.21
C THR A 116 7.68 26.27 -7.44
N GLY A 117 7.36 27.49 -7.86
CA GLY A 117 7.65 28.71 -7.08
C GLY A 117 6.99 28.72 -5.69
N GLN A 118 5.94 27.91 -5.48
CA GLN A 118 5.24 27.74 -4.20
C GLN A 118 5.72 26.51 -3.41
N GLY A 119 6.80 25.85 -3.85
CA GLY A 119 7.30 24.62 -3.27
C GLY A 119 6.88 23.36 -4.03
N TRP A 120 7.05 22.21 -3.38
CA TRP A 120 6.73 20.90 -3.98
C TRP A 120 5.23 20.66 -4.03
N LYS A 121 4.73 20.23 -5.19
CA LYS A 121 3.33 19.89 -5.43
C LYS A 121 3.19 18.53 -6.10
N VAL A 122 2.07 17.88 -5.88
CA VAL A 122 1.69 16.65 -6.59
C VAL A 122 1.22 17.04 -7.99
N ALA A 123 1.90 16.57 -9.03
CA ALA A 123 1.51 16.78 -10.43
C ALA A 123 0.62 15.64 -10.93
N SER A 124 0.90 14.40 -10.51
CA SER A 124 0.10 13.23 -10.83
C SER A 124 -0.10 12.35 -9.59
N PHE A 125 -1.25 11.71 -9.48
CA PHE A 125 -1.60 10.80 -8.39
C PHE A 125 -2.24 9.54 -8.97
N ARG A 126 -1.63 8.38 -8.74
CA ARG A 126 -2.09 7.10 -9.29
C ARG A 126 -2.02 6.03 -8.23
N GLU A 127 -2.96 5.08 -8.28
CA GLU A 127 -2.87 3.87 -7.49
C GLU A 127 -1.63 3.06 -7.88
N ALA A 128 -0.99 2.46 -6.88
CA ALA A 128 0.15 1.58 -7.02
C ALA A 128 -0.18 0.19 -6.47
N LYS A 129 0.65 -0.79 -6.83
CA LYS A 129 0.56 -2.14 -6.25
C LYS A 129 1.10 -2.11 -4.80
N PRO A 130 0.59 -2.99 -3.92
CA PRO A 130 1.17 -3.17 -2.59
C PRO A 130 2.68 -3.45 -2.68
N ASP A 131 3.47 -2.72 -1.90
CA ASP A 131 4.91 -2.96 -1.81
C ASP A 131 5.17 -4.21 -0.97
N MET A 132 5.56 -5.28 -1.66
CA MET A 132 5.93 -6.58 -1.09
C MET A 132 7.43 -6.86 -1.34
N SER A 133 8.27 -5.83 -1.37
CA SER A 133 9.70 -5.92 -1.68
C SER A 133 10.61 -5.99 -0.44
N GLY A 134 11.77 -6.60 -0.64
CA GLY A 134 12.84 -6.69 0.36
C GLY A 134 13.11 -8.13 0.80
N VAL A 135 14.13 -8.28 1.65
CA VAL A 135 14.58 -9.58 2.15
C VAL A 135 14.09 -9.76 3.57
N SER A 136 13.33 -10.82 3.82
CA SER A 136 12.96 -11.25 5.17
C SER A 136 12.47 -12.68 5.10
N LEU A 137 12.92 -13.51 6.03
CA LEU A 137 12.70 -14.95 6.03
C LEU A 137 11.88 -15.44 7.23
N PHE A 138 11.66 -14.59 8.24
CA PHE A 138 11.00 -15.03 9.47
C PHE A 138 9.55 -14.55 9.55
N VAL A 139 8.64 -15.51 9.52
CA VAL A 139 7.23 -15.34 9.86
C VAL A 139 6.94 -16.22 11.06
N SER A 140 6.41 -15.64 12.14
CA SER A 140 6.07 -16.43 13.32
C SER A 140 4.86 -17.32 13.03
N GLY A 141 4.79 -18.49 13.69
CA GLY A 141 3.64 -19.40 13.57
C GLY A 141 2.31 -18.71 13.92
N ALA A 142 2.30 -17.88 14.95
CA ALA A 142 1.12 -17.11 15.35
C ALA A 142 0.63 -16.13 14.26
N GLU A 143 1.54 -15.53 13.49
CA GLU A 143 1.16 -14.64 12.37
C GLU A 143 0.65 -15.43 11.17
N ALA A 144 1.26 -16.57 10.87
CA ALA A 144 0.78 -17.48 9.83
C ALA A 144 -0.63 -18.01 10.17
N ASP A 145 -0.89 -18.37 11.43
CA ASP A 145 -2.20 -18.79 11.91
C ASP A 145 -3.24 -17.67 11.85
N ALA A 146 -2.85 -16.44 12.20
CA ALA A 146 -3.74 -15.29 12.08
C ALA A 146 -4.10 -15.02 10.62
N ALA A 147 -3.15 -15.12 9.69
CA ALA A 147 -3.41 -15.00 8.26
C ALA A 147 -4.33 -16.13 7.75
N LYS A 148 -4.09 -17.36 8.21
CA LYS A 148 -4.93 -18.52 7.89
C LYS A 148 -6.38 -18.29 8.31
N ARG A 149 -6.63 -17.79 9.52
CA ARG A 149 -8.00 -17.48 10.00
C ARG A 149 -8.68 -16.41 9.16
N VAL A 150 -7.96 -15.36 8.78
CA VAL A 150 -8.49 -14.31 7.89
C VAL A 150 -8.83 -14.87 6.52
N PHE A 151 -7.94 -15.70 5.95
CA PHE A 151 -8.15 -16.32 4.64
C PHE A 151 -9.29 -17.35 4.65
N GLN A 152 -9.35 -18.21 5.68
CA GLN A 152 -10.44 -19.15 5.86
C GLN A 152 -11.79 -18.41 5.99
N GLY A 153 -11.86 -17.39 6.83
CA GLY A 153 -13.10 -16.61 6.99
C GLY A 153 -13.55 -15.92 5.71
N TYR A 154 -12.59 -15.47 4.88
CA TYR A 154 -12.89 -14.95 3.54
C TYR A 154 -13.51 -16.03 2.64
N LEU A 155 -12.91 -17.21 2.56
CA LEU A 155 -13.41 -18.33 1.76
C LEU A 155 -14.78 -18.82 2.26
N ASP A 156 -14.98 -18.93 3.57
CA ASP A 156 -16.26 -19.34 4.16
C ASP A 156 -17.37 -18.35 3.81
N ALA A 157 -17.08 -17.04 3.84
CA ALA A 157 -18.04 -16.02 3.45
C ALA A 157 -18.40 -16.11 1.95
N LEU A 158 -17.42 -16.40 1.08
CA LEU A 158 -17.69 -16.64 -0.34
C LEU A 158 -18.50 -17.92 -0.60
N ALA A 159 -18.20 -19.00 0.11
CA ALA A 159 -18.92 -20.27 0.00
C ALA A 159 -20.37 -20.16 0.51
N ALA A 160 -20.61 -19.30 1.49
CA ALA A 160 -21.96 -18.96 1.95
C ALA A 160 -22.72 -17.99 1.03
N GLY A 161 -22.12 -17.55 -0.09
CA GLY A 161 -22.69 -16.52 -0.97
C GLY A 161 -22.74 -15.12 -0.33
N ASN A 162 -22.07 -14.91 0.80
CA ASN A 162 -22.03 -13.64 1.53
C ASN A 162 -20.93 -12.72 0.98
N TRP A 163 -21.12 -12.24 -0.24
CA TRP A 163 -20.14 -11.41 -0.96
C TRP A 163 -19.80 -10.11 -0.21
N GLN A 164 -20.81 -9.47 0.39
CA GLN A 164 -20.61 -8.24 1.17
C GLN A 164 -19.90 -8.54 2.49
N GLY A 165 -20.23 -9.64 3.17
CA GLY A 165 -19.55 -10.05 4.40
C GLY A 165 -18.09 -10.46 4.17
N ALA A 166 -17.74 -10.91 2.96
CA ALA A 166 -16.36 -11.24 2.61
C ALA A 166 -15.44 -10.00 2.52
N THR A 167 -15.97 -8.80 2.23
CA THR A 167 -15.15 -7.57 2.13
C THR A 167 -14.50 -7.19 3.46
N LYS A 168 -15.05 -7.61 4.60
CA LYS A 168 -14.47 -7.34 5.93
C LYS A 168 -13.08 -7.96 6.14
N TYR A 169 -12.74 -8.98 5.35
CA TYR A 169 -11.42 -9.62 5.37
C TYR A 169 -10.44 -8.96 4.40
N LEU A 170 -10.92 -8.05 3.54
CA LEU A 170 -10.16 -7.41 2.49
C LEU A 170 -9.78 -5.97 2.86
N ALA A 171 -8.74 -5.46 2.22
CA ALA A 171 -8.42 -4.04 2.18
C ALA A 171 -7.74 -3.69 0.84
N GLY A 172 -7.71 -2.40 0.53
CA GLY A 172 -7.02 -1.83 -0.61
C GLY A 172 -7.51 -2.33 -1.95
N PRO A 173 -6.60 -2.69 -2.88
CA PRO A 173 -6.98 -3.12 -4.23
C PRO A 173 -7.90 -4.35 -4.24
N ALA A 174 -7.68 -5.31 -3.34
CA ALA A 174 -8.51 -6.51 -3.24
C ALA A 174 -9.95 -6.16 -2.85
N ARG A 175 -10.12 -5.31 -1.83
CA ARG A 175 -11.45 -4.83 -1.39
C ARG A 175 -12.17 -4.10 -2.52
N ARG A 176 -11.52 -3.10 -3.14
CA ARG A 176 -12.10 -2.32 -4.23
C ARG A 176 -12.49 -3.18 -5.42
N SER A 177 -11.65 -4.14 -5.81
CA SER A 177 -11.96 -5.06 -6.90
C SER A 177 -13.22 -5.89 -6.60
N GLN A 178 -13.37 -6.36 -5.35
CA GLN A 178 -14.54 -7.11 -4.92
C GLN A 178 -15.81 -6.26 -4.87
N GLU A 179 -15.72 -5.03 -4.38
CA GLU A 179 -16.84 -4.07 -4.34
C GLU A 179 -17.29 -3.68 -5.75
N MET A 180 -16.35 -3.45 -6.68
CA MET A 180 -16.68 -3.22 -8.09
C MET A 180 -17.32 -4.45 -8.75
N GLY A 181 -16.82 -5.64 -8.43
CA GLY A 181 -17.37 -6.91 -8.92
C GLY A 181 -18.76 -7.25 -8.36
N ALA A 182 -19.14 -6.67 -7.23
CA ALA A 182 -20.44 -6.93 -6.59
C ALA A 182 -21.63 -6.58 -7.51
N ALA A 183 -21.50 -5.59 -8.38
CA ALA A 183 -22.54 -5.22 -9.33
C ALA A 183 -22.77 -6.28 -10.43
N VAL A 184 -21.77 -7.14 -10.69
CA VAL A 184 -21.80 -8.13 -11.77
C VAL A 184 -22.05 -9.55 -11.24
N ILE A 185 -21.43 -9.89 -10.11
CA ILE A 185 -21.40 -11.27 -9.56
C ILE A 185 -22.34 -11.40 -8.35
N GLY A 186 -22.89 -10.29 -7.84
CA GLY A 186 -23.39 -10.11 -6.46
C GLY A 186 -24.53 -11.00 -5.94
N LYS A 187 -24.93 -12.07 -6.63
CA LYS A 187 -25.88 -13.06 -6.12
C LYS A 187 -25.46 -14.47 -6.54
N GLY A 188 -25.17 -15.31 -5.55
CA GLY A 188 -24.89 -16.74 -5.75
C GLY A 188 -23.68 -17.24 -4.96
N VAL A 189 -23.59 -18.56 -4.81
CA VAL A 189 -22.40 -19.23 -4.28
C VAL A 189 -21.30 -19.12 -5.33
N VAL A 190 -20.20 -18.44 -5.00
CA VAL A 190 -19.11 -18.18 -5.96
C VAL A 190 -18.09 -19.33 -5.97
N ILE A 191 -17.95 -20.01 -4.84
CA ILE A 191 -17.08 -21.18 -4.68
C ILE A 191 -17.78 -22.24 -3.83
N GLY A 192 -17.53 -23.52 -4.13
CA GLY A 192 -17.93 -24.61 -3.25
C GLY A 192 -17.18 -24.61 -1.91
N ARG A 193 -17.51 -25.60 -1.06
CA ARG A 193 -16.87 -25.76 0.25
C ARG A 193 -15.38 -26.07 0.08
N VAL A 194 -14.56 -25.33 0.83
CA VAL A 194 -13.11 -25.51 0.88
C VAL A 194 -12.74 -26.55 1.95
N VAL A 195 -11.87 -27.49 1.61
CA VAL A 195 -11.28 -28.46 2.55
C VAL A 195 -9.74 -28.45 2.47
N ASP A 196 -9.09 -28.98 3.51
CA ASP A 196 -7.63 -29.15 3.58
C ASP A 196 -6.81 -27.87 3.37
N LEU A 197 -7.23 -26.75 3.98
CA LEU A 197 -6.49 -25.49 3.90
C LEU A 197 -5.10 -25.60 4.56
N LYS A 198 -4.08 -25.71 3.72
CA LYS A 198 -2.65 -25.65 4.06
C LYS A 198 -2.14 -24.22 3.95
N VAL A 199 -1.25 -23.87 4.87
CA VAL A 199 -0.64 -22.53 4.95
C VAL A 199 0.87 -22.65 4.95
N VAL A 200 1.54 -21.92 4.07
CA VAL A 200 3.00 -21.84 4.02
C VAL A 200 3.40 -20.36 3.99
N PRO A 201 4.00 -19.83 5.07
CA PRO A 201 4.49 -18.45 5.04
C PRO A 201 5.61 -18.32 4.02
N VAL A 202 5.56 -17.26 3.21
CA VAL A 202 6.55 -17.02 2.14
C VAL A 202 7.47 -15.87 2.51
N TRP A 203 6.91 -14.78 3.02
CA TRP A 203 7.66 -13.55 3.26
C TRP A 203 6.90 -12.63 4.22
N LYS A 204 7.62 -11.81 4.99
CA LYS A 204 7.01 -10.76 5.82
C LYS A 204 7.97 -9.59 6.03
N ARG A 205 7.50 -8.36 5.93
CA ARG A 205 8.25 -7.16 6.31
C ARG A 205 7.32 -6.10 6.89
N GLY A 206 7.61 -5.65 8.10
CA GLY A 206 6.79 -4.65 8.79
C GLY A 206 5.33 -5.12 8.91
N LYS A 207 4.41 -4.33 8.36
CA LYS A 207 2.97 -4.62 8.32
C LYS A 207 2.54 -5.49 7.13
N SER A 208 3.44 -5.89 6.23
CA SER A 208 3.12 -6.67 5.04
C SER A 208 3.56 -8.13 5.16
N MET A 209 2.78 -9.06 4.61
CA MET A 209 3.10 -10.50 4.60
C MET A 209 2.59 -11.17 3.33
N LEU A 210 3.32 -12.17 2.83
CA LEU A 210 2.91 -13.07 1.76
C LEU A 210 2.81 -14.49 2.31
N VAL A 211 1.71 -15.15 1.97
CA VAL A 211 1.42 -16.50 2.42
C VAL A 211 0.90 -17.29 1.23
N ARG A 212 1.45 -18.49 1.04
CA ARG A 212 0.93 -19.46 0.07
C ARG A 212 -0.14 -20.31 0.76
N PHE A 213 -1.30 -20.40 0.14
CA PHE A 213 -2.36 -21.32 0.54
C PHE A 213 -2.50 -22.41 -0.51
N GLY A 214 -2.74 -23.62 -0.03
CA GLY A 214 -3.17 -24.76 -0.84
C GLY A 214 -4.46 -25.30 -0.24
N TYR A 215 -5.47 -25.54 -1.07
CA TYR A 215 -6.74 -26.10 -0.60
C TYR A 215 -7.45 -26.85 -1.73
N HIS A 216 -8.43 -27.65 -1.37
CA HIS A 216 -9.24 -28.41 -2.30
C HIS A 216 -10.67 -27.85 -2.36
N VAL A 217 -11.21 -27.68 -3.56
CA VAL A 217 -12.58 -27.21 -3.79
C VAL A 217 -13.16 -27.87 -5.05
N GLU A 218 -14.33 -28.50 -4.93
CA GLU A 218 -15.07 -29.10 -6.06
C GLU A 218 -14.22 -30.01 -6.96
N SER A 219 -13.45 -30.93 -6.36
CA SER A 219 -12.53 -31.84 -7.08
C SER A 219 -11.30 -31.18 -7.70
N ARG A 220 -10.96 -29.94 -7.33
CA ARG A 220 -9.79 -29.21 -7.82
C ARG A 220 -8.88 -28.81 -6.67
N ASP A 221 -7.59 -29.05 -6.87
CA ASP A 221 -6.55 -28.47 -6.02
C ASP A 221 -6.26 -27.04 -6.48
N VAL A 222 -6.30 -26.11 -5.53
CA VAL A 222 -6.07 -24.70 -5.76
C VAL A 222 -4.88 -24.25 -4.94
N SER A 223 -3.92 -23.60 -5.61
CA SER A 223 -2.84 -22.90 -4.94
C SER A 223 -2.93 -21.41 -5.22
N VAL A 224 -2.82 -20.61 -4.16
CA VAL A 224 -2.82 -19.16 -4.26
C VAL A 224 -1.73 -18.55 -3.41
N LEU A 225 -1.20 -17.42 -3.88
CA LEU A 225 -0.34 -16.54 -3.11
C LEU A 225 -1.17 -15.32 -2.67
N ALA A 226 -1.43 -15.22 -1.38
CA ALA A 226 -2.17 -14.11 -0.79
C ALA A 226 -1.21 -13.12 -0.11
N GLY A 227 -1.39 -11.84 -0.39
CA GLY A 227 -0.75 -10.73 0.29
C GLY A 227 -1.64 -10.17 1.37
N PHE A 228 -1.06 -9.93 2.54
CA PHE A 228 -1.72 -9.37 3.71
C PHE A 228 -1.06 -8.07 4.12
N PHE A 229 -1.87 -7.18 4.71
CA PHE A 229 -1.42 -6.00 5.41
C PHE A 229 -2.07 -5.91 6.79
N ARG A 230 -1.30 -5.55 7.81
CA ARG A 230 -1.77 -5.42 9.19
C ARG A 230 -2.25 -3.99 9.44
N THR A 231 -3.57 -3.84 9.56
CA THR A 231 -4.20 -2.58 9.96
C THR A 231 -4.45 -2.55 11.47
N LYS A 232 -5.04 -1.47 11.98
CA LYS A 232 -5.51 -1.39 13.37
C LYS A 232 -6.55 -2.47 13.73
N GLN A 233 -7.25 -3.05 12.74
CA GLN A 233 -8.23 -4.12 12.93
C GLN A 233 -7.66 -5.52 12.65
N GLY A 234 -6.34 -5.64 12.60
CA GLY A 234 -5.63 -6.90 12.34
C GLY A 234 -5.27 -7.10 10.88
N TRP A 235 -4.99 -8.34 10.50
CA TRP A 235 -4.60 -8.69 9.14
C TRP A 235 -5.79 -8.58 8.18
N ARG A 236 -5.51 -8.05 6.98
CA ARG A 236 -6.45 -7.95 5.86
C ARG A 236 -5.77 -8.43 4.59
N ILE A 237 -6.52 -9.09 3.72
CA ILE A 237 -6.05 -9.54 2.41
C ILE A 237 -6.06 -8.33 1.47
N VAL A 238 -4.93 -8.08 0.82
CA VAL A 238 -4.73 -6.91 -0.06
C VAL A 238 -4.44 -7.32 -1.49
N LYS A 239 -4.15 -8.60 -1.71
CA LYS A 239 -3.91 -9.21 -3.01
C LYS A 239 -4.09 -10.72 -2.94
N ILE A 240 -4.67 -11.32 -3.97
CA ILE A 240 -4.70 -12.78 -4.17
C ILE A 240 -4.24 -13.03 -5.60
N ASN A 241 -3.26 -13.93 -5.77
CA ASN A 241 -2.80 -14.41 -7.06
C ASN A 241 -2.96 -15.92 -7.10
N GLN A 242 -3.56 -16.46 -8.16
CA GLN A 242 -3.47 -17.89 -8.45
C GLN A 242 -2.07 -18.23 -8.96
N ILE A 243 -1.52 -19.37 -8.55
CA ILE A 243 -0.18 -19.84 -8.92
C ILE A 243 -0.21 -21.30 -9.37
#